data_AF-A0A662HWN2-F1
#
_entry.id   AF-A0A662HWN2-F1
#
_cell.length_a   1.000
_cell.length_b   1.000
_cell.length_c   1.000
_cell.angle_alpha   90.00
_cell.angle_beta   90.00
_cell.angle_gamma   90.00
#
_symmetry.space_group_name_H-M   'P 1'
#
loop_
_entity.id
_entity.type
_entity.pdbx_description
1 polymer ?
#
loop_
_entity_poly.entity_id
_entity_poly.type
_entity_poly.pdbx_seq_one_letter_code
_entity_poly.pdbx_strand_id
1 'polypeptide(L)'
;MGSGPSIENGFDLLLTDLGDYYLVEIGSDRGKKLVCHNIDLFRSASIEDIKERKRILSRVESDIKREPFPDLNKLYEALLRNFKADIWNEYGESCLACGKCNFVCPTCVCFDIYDDPNLDLKSGKRVRVWDSCHFISFTRVAGGLVFRKDRPSRVKQRVYHKYCYSVDEIGMFSCVGCGRCIETCPVNINIMKIAREVVSI
;
A
#
# COMPACT_ATOMS: atom_id res chain seq x y z
N MET A 1 -12.44 -3.06 -7.37
CA MET A 1 -11.93 -1.74 -6.96
C MET A 1 -11.69 -0.79 -8.14
N GLY A 2 -11.65 -1.26 -9.40
CA GLY A 2 -11.51 -0.36 -10.56
C GLY A 2 -10.21 0.46 -10.57
N SER A 3 -9.19 0.00 -9.85
CA SER A 3 -8.02 0.80 -9.47
C SER A 3 -6.80 0.59 -10.37
N GLY A 4 -6.96 -0.01 -11.55
CA GLY A 4 -5.84 -0.24 -12.46
C GLY A 4 -6.04 -1.43 -13.41
N PRO A 5 -5.02 -1.75 -14.23
CA PRO A 5 -3.65 -1.22 -14.15
C PRO A 5 -3.41 0.11 -14.86
N SER A 6 -4.38 0.60 -15.65
CA SER A 6 -4.33 1.94 -16.25
C SER A 6 -5.26 2.90 -15.52
N ILE A 7 -4.94 4.20 -15.61
CA ILE A 7 -5.76 5.30 -15.13
C ILE A 7 -6.07 6.24 -16.30
N GLU A 8 -7.27 6.81 -16.36
CA GLU A 8 -7.70 7.68 -17.45
C GLU A 8 -7.69 9.17 -17.09
N ASN A 9 -7.75 9.51 -15.80
CA ASN A 9 -7.86 10.88 -15.31
C ASN A 9 -7.29 11.03 -13.89
N GLY A 10 -7.20 12.27 -13.38
CA GLY A 10 -6.75 12.53 -12.01
C GLY A 10 -5.23 12.61 -11.82
N PHE A 11 -4.47 12.79 -12.90
CA PHE A 11 -3.01 12.96 -12.88
C PHE A 11 -2.57 14.13 -13.76
N ASP A 12 -1.42 14.74 -13.42
CA ASP A 12 -0.77 15.75 -14.27
C ASP A 12 0.08 15.08 -15.36
N LEU A 13 0.95 14.14 -14.94
CA LEU A 13 1.79 13.32 -15.80
C LEU A 13 1.69 11.86 -15.36
N LEU A 14 1.50 10.94 -16.32
CA LEU A 14 1.55 9.50 -16.10
C LEU A 14 2.80 8.94 -16.79
N LEU A 15 3.71 8.38 -16.00
CA LEU A 15 4.98 7.85 -16.47
C LEU A 15 4.88 6.32 -16.56
N THR A 16 5.11 5.77 -17.74
CA THR A 16 5.26 4.32 -17.95
C THR A 16 6.74 4.02 -18.17
N ASP A 17 7.30 3.15 -17.34
CA ASP A 17 8.68 2.68 -17.47
C ASP A 17 8.84 1.81 -18.71
N LEU A 18 9.71 2.21 -19.65
CA LEU A 18 10.07 1.44 -20.85
C LEU A 18 11.53 0.92 -20.78
N GLY A 19 12.14 0.90 -19.60
CA GLY A 19 13.53 0.51 -19.37
C GLY A 19 14.46 1.72 -19.30
N ASP A 20 15.02 2.13 -20.43
CA ASP A 20 16.00 3.23 -20.47
C ASP A 20 15.37 4.63 -20.39
N TYR A 21 14.05 4.73 -20.61
CA TYR A 21 13.30 5.97 -20.61
C TYR A 21 11.85 5.73 -20.18
N TYR A 22 11.14 6.83 -19.89
CA TYR A 22 9.72 6.80 -19.55
C TYR A 22 8.87 7.32 -20.71
N LEU A 23 7.78 6.63 -21.04
CA LEU A 23 6.70 7.20 -21.83
C LEU A 23 5.84 8.08 -20.92
N VAL A 24 5.66 9.34 -21.29
CA VAL A 24 4.93 10.34 -20.49
C VAL A 24 3.63 10.72 -21.17
N GLU A 25 2.51 10.46 -20.51
CA GLU A 25 1.18 10.92 -20.92
C GLU A 25 0.81 12.17 -20.12
N ILE A 26 0.30 13.19 -20.81
CA ILE A 26 -0.11 14.46 -20.20
C ILE A 26 -1.60 14.38 -19.87
N GLY A 27 -1.94 14.44 -18.58
CA GLY A 27 -3.32 14.33 -18.09
C GLY A 27 -3.98 15.66 -17.73
N SER A 28 -3.23 16.77 -17.68
CA SER A 28 -3.75 18.07 -17.27
C SER A 28 -3.01 19.25 -17.93
N ASP A 29 -3.60 20.44 -17.85
CA ASP A 29 -2.95 21.69 -18.27
C ASP A 29 -1.67 21.99 -17.46
N ARG A 30 -1.62 21.59 -16.19
CA ARG A 30 -0.41 21.72 -15.36
C ARG A 30 0.69 20.78 -15.86
N GLY A 31 0.34 19.54 -16.19
CA GLY A 31 1.24 18.58 -16.84
C GLY A 31 1.78 19.11 -18.17
N LYS A 32 0.90 19.69 -19.00
CA LYS A 32 1.29 20.31 -20.27
C LYS A 32 2.30 21.44 -20.07
N LYS A 33 2.04 22.33 -19.11
CA LYS A 33 2.99 23.40 -18.74
C LYS A 33 4.32 22.82 -18.28
N LEU A 34 4.33 21.80 -17.43
CA LEU A 34 5.57 21.15 -16.95
C LEU A 34 6.41 20.63 -18.11
N VAL A 35 5.80 19.93 -19.08
CA VAL A 35 6.50 19.41 -20.25
C VAL A 35 7.02 20.55 -21.15
N CYS A 36 6.20 21.56 -21.42
CA CYS A 36 6.60 22.69 -22.26
C CYS A 36 7.78 23.49 -21.68
N HIS A 37 7.87 23.67 -20.36
CA HIS A 37 8.96 24.42 -19.72
C HIS A 37 10.28 23.64 -19.64
N ASN A 38 10.24 22.32 -19.83
CA ASN A 38 11.40 21.44 -19.70
C ASN A 38 11.56 20.58 -20.96
N ILE A 39 11.29 21.15 -22.13
CA ILE A 39 11.21 20.42 -23.41
C ILE A 39 12.53 19.72 -23.78
N ASP A 40 13.65 20.20 -23.23
CA ASP A 40 14.99 19.61 -23.35
C ASP A 40 15.10 18.21 -22.70
N LEU A 41 14.21 17.89 -21.75
CA LEU A 41 14.13 16.57 -21.13
C LEU A 41 13.19 15.60 -21.86
N PHE A 42 12.46 16.05 -22.89
CA PHE A 42 11.44 15.27 -23.56
C PHE A 42 11.67 15.15 -25.06
N ARG A 43 11.12 14.08 -25.64
CA ARG A 43 10.97 13.93 -27.09
C ARG A 43 9.57 13.45 -27.40
N SER A 44 9.09 13.68 -28.62
CA SER A 44 7.83 13.11 -29.09
C SER A 44 7.88 11.58 -29.01
N ALA A 45 6.84 10.98 -28.44
CA ALA A 45 6.71 9.53 -28.35
C ALA A 45 6.57 8.90 -29.74
N SER A 46 7.25 7.78 -29.94
CA SER A 46 7.14 6.98 -31.17
C SER A 46 5.90 6.09 -31.15
N ILE A 47 5.50 5.58 -32.32
CA ILE A 47 4.43 4.57 -32.41
C ILE A 47 4.82 3.28 -31.65
N GLU A 48 6.11 2.93 -31.62
CA GLU A 48 6.57 1.75 -30.91
C GLU A 48 6.49 1.93 -29.39
N ASP A 49 6.75 3.14 -28.86
CA ASP A 49 6.63 3.45 -27.43
C ASP A 49 5.18 3.21 -26.95
N ILE A 50 4.20 3.65 -27.75
CA ILE A 50 2.77 3.46 -27.47
C ILE A 50 2.39 1.98 -27.54
N LYS A 51 2.95 1.23 -28.50
CA LYS A 51 2.73 -0.22 -28.59
C LYS A 51 3.33 -0.95 -27.40
N GLU A 52 4.52 -0.57 -26.96
CA GLU A 52 5.17 -1.21 -25.82
C GLU A 52 4.40 -0.99 -24.52
N ARG A 53 3.92 0.23 -24.26
CA ARG A 53 2.98 0.48 -23.15
C ARG A 53 1.75 -0.40 -23.21
N LYS A 54 1.15 -0.57 -24.39
CA LYS A 54 -0.01 -1.48 -24.55
C LYS A 54 0.37 -2.92 -24.21
N ARG A 55 1.53 -3.41 -24.64
CA ARG A 55 2.03 -4.76 -24.28
C ARG A 55 2.21 -4.91 -22.77
N ILE A 56 2.82 -3.93 -22.10
CA ILE A 56 3.00 -3.91 -20.64
C ILE A 56 1.64 -3.98 -19.94
N LEU A 57 0.69 -3.13 -20.31
CA LEU A 57 -0.64 -3.13 -19.70
C LEU A 57 -1.39 -4.44 -19.92
N SER A 58 -1.39 -4.98 -21.14
CA SER A 58 -2.02 -6.28 -21.44
C SER A 58 -1.40 -7.43 -20.65
N ARG A 59 -0.09 -7.42 -20.44
CA ARG A 59 0.60 -8.40 -19.59
C ARG A 59 0.13 -8.29 -18.13
N VAL A 60 0.14 -7.08 -17.57
CA VAL A 60 -0.30 -6.84 -16.18
C VAL A 60 -1.76 -7.23 -15.99
N GLU A 61 -2.65 -6.89 -16.93
CA GLU A 61 -4.05 -7.31 -16.90
C GLU A 61 -4.20 -8.83 -16.93
N SER A 62 -3.40 -9.53 -17.74
CA SER A 62 -3.40 -10.99 -17.79
C SER A 62 -2.97 -11.59 -16.44
N ASP A 63 -1.92 -11.06 -15.84
CA ASP A 63 -1.41 -11.54 -14.55
C ASP A 63 -2.42 -11.29 -13.41
N ILE A 64 -3.10 -10.13 -13.40
CA ILE A 64 -4.20 -9.85 -12.45
C ILE A 64 -5.36 -10.82 -12.63
N LYS A 65 -5.72 -11.18 -13.87
CA LYS A 65 -6.82 -12.13 -14.16
C LYS A 65 -6.50 -13.57 -13.77
N ARG A 66 -5.21 -13.97 -13.75
CA ARG A 66 -4.78 -15.33 -13.35
C ARG A 66 -5.01 -15.58 -11.86
N GLU A 67 -4.82 -14.56 -11.03
CA GLU A 67 -5.05 -14.64 -9.59
C GLU A 67 -6.10 -13.63 -9.15
N PRO A 68 -7.39 -13.92 -9.41
CA PRO A 68 -8.46 -12.97 -9.14
C PRO A 68 -8.55 -12.68 -7.64
N PHE A 69 -8.72 -11.41 -7.31
CA PHE A 69 -9.05 -10.99 -5.95
C PHE A 69 -10.45 -11.48 -5.59
N PRO A 70 -10.69 -11.93 -4.35
CA PRO A 70 -12.03 -12.35 -3.94
C PRO A 70 -13.04 -11.21 -4.05
N ASP A 71 -14.32 -11.59 -4.13
CA ASP A 71 -15.41 -10.63 -4.01
C ASP A 71 -15.29 -9.85 -2.71
N LEU A 72 -15.40 -8.52 -2.81
CA LEU A 72 -15.12 -7.60 -1.72
C LEU A 72 -16.09 -7.75 -0.56
N ASN A 73 -17.38 -7.95 -0.85
CA ASN A 73 -18.39 -8.14 0.19
C ASN A 73 -18.18 -9.47 0.92
N LYS A 74 -17.86 -10.54 0.17
CA LYS A 74 -17.49 -11.83 0.78
C LYS A 74 -16.24 -11.72 1.64
N LEU A 75 -15.24 -10.94 1.21
CA LEU A 75 -14.02 -10.71 1.98
C LEU A 75 -14.29 -10.00 3.31
N TYR A 76 -15.09 -8.93 3.30
CA TYR A 76 -15.47 -8.21 4.51
C TYR A 76 -16.15 -9.13 5.52
N GLU A 77 -17.19 -9.85 5.08
CA GLU A 77 -17.94 -10.81 5.93
C GLU A 77 -17.05 -11.95 6.44
N ALA A 78 -16.17 -12.47 5.59
CA ALA A 78 -15.24 -13.52 5.97
C ALA A 78 -14.24 -13.04 7.03
N LEU A 79 -13.74 -11.80 6.94
CA LEU A 79 -12.89 -11.20 7.97
C LEU A 79 -13.65 -11.06 9.29
N LEU A 80 -14.91 -10.65 9.30
CA LEU A 80 -15.67 -10.58 10.55
C LEU A 80 -15.78 -11.95 11.24
N ARG A 81 -16.08 -13.01 10.46
CA ARG A 81 -16.20 -14.38 11.00
C ARG A 81 -14.85 -14.96 11.46
N ASN A 82 -13.79 -14.74 10.67
CA ASN A 82 -12.51 -15.40 10.85
C ASN A 82 -11.52 -14.59 11.74
N PHE A 83 -12.01 -13.72 12.61
CA PHE A 83 -11.17 -12.90 13.51
C PHE A 83 -10.26 -13.69 14.46
N LYS A 84 -10.67 -14.90 14.83
CA LYS A 84 -9.92 -15.81 15.71
C LYS A 84 -9.34 -17.02 14.98
N ALA A 85 -9.34 -17.03 13.64
CA ALA A 85 -8.85 -18.15 12.86
C ALA A 85 -7.33 -18.37 13.02
N ASP A 86 -6.90 -19.63 12.93
CA ASP A 86 -5.49 -20.01 13.14
C ASP A 86 -4.54 -19.52 12.04
N ILE A 87 -5.08 -19.16 10.87
CA ILE A 87 -4.34 -18.53 9.77
C ILE A 87 -3.50 -17.34 10.25
N TRP A 88 -3.97 -16.57 11.24
CA TRP A 88 -3.23 -15.43 11.78
C TRP A 88 -1.94 -15.86 12.51
N ASN A 89 -1.96 -17.04 13.14
CA ASN A 89 -0.80 -17.62 13.79
C ASN A 89 0.25 -18.01 12.74
N GLU A 90 -0.15 -18.70 11.68
CA GLU A 90 0.74 -19.14 10.59
C GLU A 90 1.49 -17.95 9.94
N TYR A 91 0.76 -16.90 9.54
CA TYR A 91 1.39 -15.71 8.97
C TYR A 91 2.17 -14.91 10.02
N GLY A 92 1.72 -14.92 11.27
CA GLY A 92 2.40 -14.26 12.40
C GLY A 92 3.74 -14.88 12.75
N GLU A 93 3.86 -16.21 12.68
CA GLU A 93 5.10 -16.96 12.90
C GLU A 93 6.15 -16.63 11.85
N SER A 94 5.73 -16.56 10.58
CA SER A 94 6.60 -16.19 9.46
C SER A 94 7.00 -14.71 9.47
N CYS A 95 6.13 -13.82 9.96
CA CYS A 95 6.34 -12.38 9.88
C CYS A 95 7.55 -11.90 10.69
N LEU A 96 8.44 -11.12 10.10
CA LEU A 96 9.57 -10.51 10.83
C LEU A 96 9.20 -9.22 11.58
N ALA A 97 7.96 -8.75 11.47
CA ALA A 97 7.50 -7.48 12.03
C ALA A 97 8.37 -6.25 11.64
N CYS A 98 9.03 -6.31 10.47
CA CYS A 98 9.98 -5.29 10.02
C CYS A 98 9.35 -3.99 9.49
N GLY A 99 8.01 -3.92 9.37
CA GLY A 99 7.29 -2.70 8.97
C GLY A 99 7.43 -2.26 7.51
N LYS A 100 8.30 -2.87 6.69
CA LYS A 100 8.50 -2.51 5.26
C LYS A 100 7.18 -2.36 4.49
N CYS A 101 6.26 -3.28 4.72
CA CYS A 101 4.95 -3.28 4.10
C CYS A 101 4.11 -2.03 4.45
N ASN A 102 4.29 -1.41 5.62
CA ASN A 102 3.65 -0.15 5.98
C ASN A 102 4.28 1.03 5.25
N PHE A 103 5.61 1.12 5.26
CA PHE A 103 6.33 2.25 4.67
C PHE A 103 6.18 2.34 3.15
N VAL A 104 6.01 1.22 2.44
CA VAL A 104 5.80 1.24 0.98
C VAL A 104 4.33 1.39 0.57
N CYS A 105 3.39 1.28 1.52
CA CYS A 105 1.97 1.27 1.21
C CYS A 105 1.42 2.69 1.13
N PRO A 106 0.80 3.10 0.00
CA PRO A 106 0.36 4.48 -0.21
C PRO A 106 -0.82 4.89 0.68
N THR A 107 -1.53 3.91 1.25
CA THR A 107 -2.70 4.13 2.10
C THR A 107 -2.43 3.79 3.56
N CYS A 108 -1.17 3.56 3.94
CA CYS A 108 -0.80 3.43 5.35
C CYS A 108 -0.61 4.82 5.95
N VAL A 109 -1.22 5.02 7.13
CA VAL A 109 -1.24 6.31 7.84
C VAL A 109 -0.70 6.20 9.27
N CYS A 110 0.06 5.13 9.57
CA CYS A 110 0.66 4.94 10.88
C CYS A 110 1.76 5.98 11.12
N PHE A 111 1.66 6.72 12.22
CA PHE A 111 2.66 7.70 12.64
C PHE A 111 2.84 7.66 14.15
N ASP A 112 4.00 8.12 14.61
CA ASP A 112 4.28 8.43 16.00
C ASP A 112 4.51 9.93 16.17
N ILE A 113 4.40 10.41 17.41
CA ILE A 113 4.64 11.79 17.78
C ILE A 113 5.62 11.82 18.96
N TYR A 114 6.69 12.58 18.80
CA TYR A 114 7.59 12.89 19.91
C TYR A 114 7.80 14.40 20.04
N ASP A 115 8.08 14.83 21.26
CA ASP A 115 8.45 16.20 21.56
C ASP A 115 9.98 16.30 21.52
N ASP A 116 10.51 17.22 20.71
CA ASP A 116 11.93 17.54 20.54
C ASP A 116 12.21 18.87 21.25
N PRO A 117 12.63 18.85 22.53
CA PRO A 117 12.86 20.05 23.31
C PRO A 117 14.13 20.78 22.83
N ASN A 118 14.08 22.11 22.79
CA ASN A 118 15.27 22.92 22.58
C ASN A 118 16.18 22.88 23.82
N LEU A 119 17.45 23.21 23.63
CA LEU A 119 18.45 23.24 24.71
C LEU A 119 18.10 24.23 25.84
N ASP A 120 17.22 25.21 25.58
CA ASP A 120 16.74 26.17 26.58
C ASP A 120 15.76 25.56 27.61
N LEU A 121 15.26 24.34 27.35
CA LEU A 121 14.23 23.63 28.13
C LEU A 121 12.92 24.43 28.34
N LYS A 122 12.70 25.47 27.54
CA LYS A 122 11.51 26.35 27.58
C LYS A 122 10.71 26.31 26.29
N SER A 123 11.35 25.91 25.20
CA SER A 123 10.74 25.79 23.89
C SER A 123 11.08 24.44 23.26
N GLY A 124 10.42 24.12 22.15
CA GLY A 124 10.63 22.87 21.43
C GLY A 124 9.66 22.74 20.28
N LYS A 125 9.69 21.59 19.61
CA LYS A 125 8.76 21.26 18.53
C LYS A 125 8.16 19.88 18.76
N ARG A 126 6.89 19.73 18.40
CA ARG A 126 6.22 18.45 18.33
C ARG A 126 6.37 17.89 16.92
N VAL A 127 7.06 16.77 16.78
CA VAL A 127 7.39 16.17 15.49
C VAL A 127 6.50 14.95 15.25
N ARG A 128 5.86 14.90 14.08
CA ARG A 128 5.19 13.69 13.58
C ARG A 128 6.15 12.95 12.66
N VAL A 129 6.35 11.66 12.91
CA VAL A 129 7.17 10.77 12.07
C VAL A 129 6.38 9.55 11.63
N TRP A 130 6.71 9.03 10.46
CA TRP A 130 6.15 7.77 10.00
C TRP A 130 6.52 6.62 10.94
N ASP A 131 5.53 5.80 11.27
CA ASP A 131 5.71 4.62 12.12
C ASP A 131 4.96 3.43 11.51
N SER A 132 5.02 2.27 12.16
CA SER A 132 4.42 1.03 11.68
C SER A 132 3.60 0.36 12.78
N CYS A 133 2.37 -0.02 12.47
CA CYS A 133 1.57 -0.88 13.34
C CYS A 133 2.18 -2.27 13.60
N HIS A 134 3.24 -2.64 12.86
CA HIS A 134 4.04 -3.84 13.12
C HIS A 134 5.13 -3.63 14.18
N PHE A 135 5.50 -2.41 14.55
CA PHE A 135 6.49 -2.21 15.61
C PHE A 135 5.85 -2.41 16.99
N ILE A 136 6.61 -3.02 17.90
CA ILE A 136 6.12 -3.28 19.26
C ILE A 136 5.89 -1.98 20.05
N SER A 137 6.68 -0.95 19.74
CA SER A 137 6.56 0.39 20.29
C SER A 137 5.22 1.06 19.94
N PHE A 138 4.65 0.76 18.76
CA PHE A 138 3.46 1.45 18.24
C PHE A 138 2.23 1.33 19.16
N THR A 139 2.11 0.22 19.91
CA THR A 139 1.00 0.04 20.87
C THR A 139 1.46 0.08 22.32
N ARG A 140 2.69 0.54 22.58
CA ARG A 140 3.21 0.67 23.93
C ARG A 140 2.68 1.96 24.53
N VAL A 141 1.95 1.86 25.63
CA VAL A 141 1.43 3.02 26.36
C VAL A 141 2.23 3.33 27.63
N ALA A 142 1.91 4.46 28.26
CA ALA A 142 2.41 4.80 29.58
C ALA A 142 2.18 3.61 30.55
N GLY A 143 3.25 3.22 31.26
CA GLY A 143 3.27 1.99 32.09
C GLY A 143 3.84 0.75 31.39
N GLY A 144 4.23 0.84 30.11
CA GLY A 144 4.95 -0.22 29.39
C GLY A 144 4.06 -1.35 28.86
N LEU A 145 2.73 -1.28 29.06
CA LEU A 145 1.78 -2.22 28.49
C LEU A 145 1.77 -2.11 26.95
N VAL A 146 1.69 -3.26 26.27
CA VAL A 146 1.66 -3.37 24.81
C VAL A 146 0.40 -4.11 24.40
N PHE A 147 -0.58 -3.41 23.79
CA PHE A 147 -1.87 -4.01 23.42
C PHE A 147 -1.77 -5.04 22.28
N ARG A 148 -0.80 -4.89 21.38
CA ARG A 148 -0.55 -5.83 20.26
C ARG A 148 0.87 -6.36 20.31
N LYS A 149 1.15 -7.15 21.36
CA LYS A 149 2.47 -7.75 21.60
C LYS A 149 2.84 -8.77 20.52
N ASP A 150 1.92 -9.66 20.21
CA ASP A 150 2.21 -10.82 19.36
C ASP A 150 2.21 -10.48 17.87
N ARG A 151 3.09 -11.11 17.10
CA ARG A 151 3.18 -10.92 15.64
C ARG A 151 1.88 -11.30 14.91
N PRO A 152 1.17 -12.40 15.24
CA PRO A 152 -0.15 -12.70 14.69
C PRO A 152 -1.13 -11.52 14.80
N SER A 153 -1.18 -10.87 15.97
CA SER A 153 -2.08 -9.73 16.19
C SER A 153 -1.74 -8.53 15.29
N ARG A 154 -0.46 -8.31 14.99
CA ARG A 154 0.02 -7.20 14.15
C ARG A 154 -0.18 -7.47 12.66
N VAL A 155 0.05 -8.70 12.20
CA VAL A 155 -0.30 -9.13 10.83
C VAL A 155 -1.80 -9.00 10.61
N LYS A 156 -2.61 -9.51 11.55
CA LYS A 156 -4.06 -9.36 11.52
C LYS A 156 -4.48 -7.90 11.45
N GLN A 157 -3.94 -7.04 12.32
CA GLN A 157 -4.23 -5.59 12.30
C GLN A 157 -4.04 -4.98 10.92
N ARG A 158 -2.93 -5.32 10.24
CA ARG A 158 -2.66 -4.80 8.89
C ARG A 158 -3.74 -5.22 7.90
N VAL A 159 -4.13 -6.50 7.89
CA VAL A 159 -5.14 -7.02 6.96
C VAL A 159 -6.51 -6.39 7.23
N TYR A 160 -6.91 -6.28 8.49
CA TYR A 160 -8.19 -5.67 8.86
C TYR A 160 -8.24 -4.17 8.55
N HIS A 161 -7.17 -3.40 8.77
CA HIS A 161 -7.14 -1.98 8.34
C HIS A 161 -7.30 -1.82 6.83
N LYS A 162 -6.88 -2.82 6.05
CA LYS A 162 -6.95 -2.77 4.59
C LYS A 162 -8.30 -3.19 4.03
N TYR A 163 -8.98 -4.11 4.71
CA TYR A 163 -10.16 -4.76 4.15
C TYR A 163 -11.41 -4.78 5.04
N CYS A 164 -11.32 -4.35 6.29
CA CYS A 164 -12.43 -4.32 7.23
C CYS A 164 -12.60 -2.92 7.81
N TYR A 165 -11.67 -2.47 8.65
CA TYR A 165 -11.82 -1.22 9.39
C TYR A 165 -11.90 0.00 8.49
N SER A 166 -11.22 0.01 7.34
CA SER A 166 -11.39 1.12 6.39
C SER A 166 -12.80 1.17 5.77
N VAL A 167 -13.47 0.02 5.64
CA VAL A 167 -14.87 0.00 5.19
C VAL A 167 -15.74 0.66 6.26
N ASP A 168 -15.50 0.37 7.53
CA ASP A 168 -16.22 0.97 8.66
C ASP A 168 -15.92 2.47 8.82
N GLU A 169 -14.66 2.86 8.65
CA GLU A 169 -14.17 4.23 8.90
C GLU A 169 -14.45 5.19 7.74
N ILE A 170 -14.25 4.74 6.50
CA ILE A 170 -14.28 5.59 5.30
C ILE A 170 -15.18 5.04 4.18
N GLY A 171 -15.93 3.96 4.43
CA GLY A 171 -16.86 3.39 3.45
C GLY A 171 -16.19 2.65 2.29
N MET A 172 -14.87 2.41 2.34
CA MET A 172 -14.15 1.74 1.26
C MET A 172 -12.91 0.97 1.73
N PHE A 173 -12.49 0.03 0.88
CA PHE A 173 -11.24 -0.70 1.04
C PHE A 173 -10.04 0.23 0.84
N SER A 174 -9.08 0.20 1.77
CA SER A 174 -7.87 1.01 1.64
C SER A 174 -6.73 0.30 0.88
N CYS A 175 -6.85 -0.99 0.57
CA CYS A 175 -5.89 -1.65 -0.32
C CYS A 175 -6.16 -1.28 -1.78
N VAL A 176 -5.20 -0.67 -2.47
CA VAL A 176 -5.34 -0.31 -3.90
C VAL A 176 -4.82 -1.38 -4.87
N GLY A 177 -4.35 -2.53 -4.36
CA GLY A 177 -3.85 -3.62 -5.20
C GLY A 177 -2.47 -3.40 -5.83
N CYS A 178 -1.71 -2.38 -5.42
CA CYS A 178 -0.43 -2.01 -6.05
C CYS A 178 0.75 -2.99 -5.85
N GLY A 179 0.60 -4.09 -5.11
CA GLY A 179 1.63 -5.13 -4.98
C GLY A 179 2.91 -4.79 -4.18
N ARG A 180 3.26 -3.51 -3.99
CA ARG A 180 4.51 -3.06 -3.31
C ARG A 180 4.82 -3.76 -1.99
N CYS A 181 3.79 -4.03 -1.19
CA CYS A 181 3.97 -4.68 0.10
C CYS A 181 4.33 -6.17 0.02
N ILE A 182 3.98 -6.82 -1.09
CA ILE A 182 4.32 -8.22 -1.41
C ILE A 182 5.78 -8.27 -1.87
N GLU A 183 6.14 -7.40 -2.83
CA GLU A 183 7.49 -7.32 -3.40
C GLU A 183 8.58 -7.06 -2.36
N THR A 184 8.32 -6.17 -1.39
CA THR A 184 9.31 -5.83 -0.36
C THR A 184 9.39 -6.84 0.79
N CYS A 185 8.50 -7.85 0.84
CA CYS A 185 8.42 -8.73 1.98
C CYS A 185 9.55 -9.78 1.96
N PRO A 186 10.48 -9.80 2.94
CA PRO A 186 11.62 -10.73 2.93
C PRO A 186 11.22 -12.20 3.15
N VAL A 187 10.00 -12.45 3.61
CA VAL A 187 9.43 -13.77 3.91
C VAL A 187 8.23 -14.08 3.01
N ASN A 188 8.07 -13.35 1.90
CA ASN A 188 7.05 -13.59 0.88
C ASN A 188 5.59 -13.63 1.38
N ILE A 189 5.26 -12.86 2.42
CA ILE A 189 3.85 -12.71 2.86
C ILE A 189 3.09 -11.94 1.78
N ASN A 190 2.08 -12.60 1.20
CA ASN A 190 1.22 -12.04 0.18
C ASN A 190 -0.16 -11.72 0.77
N ILE A 191 -0.47 -10.42 0.88
CA ILE A 191 -1.75 -9.95 1.44
C ILE A 191 -2.97 -10.37 0.60
N MET A 192 -2.80 -10.57 -0.72
CA MET A 192 -3.84 -11.06 -1.62
C MET A 192 -4.08 -12.57 -1.42
N LYS A 193 -3.03 -13.32 -1.10
CA LYS A 193 -3.15 -14.74 -0.71
C LYS A 193 -3.93 -14.87 0.59
N ILE A 194 -3.60 -14.07 1.60
CA ILE A 194 -4.36 -14.01 2.87
C ILE A 194 -5.84 -13.73 2.59
N ALA A 195 -6.14 -12.72 1.77
CA ALA A 195 -7.53 -12.37 1.46
C ALA A 195 -8.31 -13.54 0.82
N ARG A 196 -7.68 -14.31 -0.08
CA ARG A 196 -8.29 -15.51 -0.67
C ARG A 196 -8.51 -16.60 0.36
N GLU A 197 -7.51 -16.92 1.16
CA GLU A 197 -7.59 -17.98 2.17
C GLU A 197 -8.65 -17.66 3.23
N VAL A 198 -8.73 -16.42 3.71
CA VAL A 198 -9.76 -16.00 4.67
C VAL A 198 -11.18 -16.22 4.16
N VAL A 199 -11.41 -16.06 2.85
CA VAL A 199 -12.73 -16.28 2.21
C VAL A 199 -13.03 -17.78 2.02
N SER A 200 -12.00 -18.62 1.97
CA SER A 200 -12.12 -20.07 1.73
C SER A 200 -12.21 -20.91 3.01
N ILE A 201 -11.98 -20.30 4.19
CA ILE A 201 -12.14 -20.93 5.52
C ILE A 201 -13.58 -20.74 6.01
#